data_AF-A0A661XST4-F1
#
_entry.id   AF-A0A661XST4-F1
#
_cell.length_a   1.000
_cell.length_b   1.000
_cell.length_c   1.000
_cell.angle_alpha   90.00
_cell.angle_beta   90.00
_cell.angle_gamma   90.00
#
_symmetry.space_group_name_H-M   'P 1'
#
loop_
_entity.id
_entity.type
_entity.pdbx_description
1 polymer ?
#
loop_
_entity_poly.entity_id
_entity_poly.type
_entity_poly.pdbx_seq_one_letter_code
_entity_poly.pdbx_strand_id
1 'polypeptide(L)'
;MKTISQLRSWLDGIKLSRWLNKYTVTLSVFFVWMMFFDQHNMIMQYRLNHTTSKLKQQIAQDRQLLKEAQDELYVLKNSPEKYARERYLMHKPDEVVFVVVRE
;
A
#
# COMPACT_ATOMS: atom_id res chain seq x y z
N MET A 1 32.24 14.01 40.40
CA MET A 1 31.30 15.16 40.31
C MET A 1 31.84 16.22 39.34
N LYS A 2 31.70 16.03 38.02
CA LYS A 2 32.09 17.03 36.99
C LYS A 2 31.04 17.23 35.89
N THR A 3 29.84 16.66 36.05
CA THR A 3 28.83 16.61 34.99
C THR A 3 27.82 17.77 35.07
N ILE A 4 27.49 18.23 36.28
CA ILE A 4 26.47 19.29 36.49
C ILE A 4 27.00 20.67 36.07
N SER A 5 28.30 20.94 36.25
CA SER A 5 28.91 22.23 35.90
C SER A 5 29.04 22.43 34.38
N GLN A 6 29.33 21.35 33.63
CA GLN A 6 29.48 21.41 32.17
C GLN A 6 28.14 21.62 31.46
N LEU A 7 27.04 21.11 32.03
CA LEU A 7 25.69 21.35 31.53
C LEU A 7 25.28 22.82 31.68
N ARG A 8 25.64 23.43 32.81
CA ARG A 8 25.32 24.83 33.12
C ARG A 8 26.03 25.80 32.17
N SER A 9 27.31 25.58 31.85
CA SER A 9 28.04 26.41 30.89
C SER A 9 27.51 26.33 29.46
N TRP A 10 26.97 25.17 29.04
CA TRP A 10 26.32 25.03 27.73
C TRP A 10 24.97 25.76 27.68
N LEU A 11 24.23 25.75 28.80
CA LEU A 11 23.00 26.51 28.98
C LEU A 11 23.23 28.03 29.05
N ASP A 12 24.36 28.48 29.61
CA ASP A 12 24.68 29.91 29.75
C ASP A 12 25.12 30.56 28.42
N GLY A 13 25.65 29.79 27.46
CA GLY A 13 26.06 30.28 26.13
C GLY A 13 24.90 30.52 25.16
N ILE A 14 23.76 29.87 25.39
CA ILE A 14 22.50 30.17 24.73
C ILE A 14 21.84 31.23 25.61
N LYS A 15 21.50 32.43 25.09
CA LYS A 15 20.84 33.51 25.85
C LYS A 15 19.44 33.08 26.34
N LEU A 16 19.37 32.18 27.33
CA LEU A 16 18.16 31.55 27.87
C LEU A 16 17.29 32.53 28.65
N SER A 17 17.89 33.59 29.20
CA SER A 17 17.19 34.56 30.07
C SER A 17 15.99 35.25 29.41
N ARG A 18 15.97 35.42 28.08
CA ARG A 18 14.83 35.99 27.35
C ARG A 18 13.80 34.96 26.88
N TRP A 19 14.20 33.69 26.79
CA TRP A 19 13.36 32.56 26.32
C TRP A 19 12.72 31.76 27.46
N LEU A 20 13.19 31.91 28.70
CA LEU A 20 12.62 31.33 29.93
C LEU A 20 11.34 32.05 30.42
N ASN A 21 10.62 32.75 29.55
CA ASN A 21 9.29 33.25 29.89
C ASN A 21 8.32 32.05 30.03
N LYS A 22 7.45 32.08 31.05
CA LYS A 22 6.43 31.06 31.30
C LYS A 22 5.60 30.76 30.04
N TYR A 23 5.35 31.78 29.21
CA TYR A 23 4.62 31.63 27.95
C TYR A 23 5.42 30.87 26.89
N THR A 24 6.70 31.17 26.66
CA THR A 24 7.53 30.44 25.68
C THR A 24 7.77 29.01 26.11
N VAL A 25 8.00 28.75 27.40
CA VAL A 25 8.20 27.38 27.89
C VAL A 25 6.91 26.56 27.71
N THR A 26 5.75 27.12 28.05
CA THR A 26 4.45 26.45 27.87
C THR A 26 4.17 26.18 26.39
N LEU A 27 4.46 27.16 25.52
CA LEU A 27 4.30 27.05 24.08
C LEU A 27 5.27 26.00 23.48
N SER A 28 6.53 25.98 23.90
CA SER A 28 7.52 24.99 23.47
C SER A 28 7.14 23.58 23.92
N VAL A 29 6.68 23.41 25.16
CA VAL A 29 6.17 22.12 25.64
C VAL A 29 4.93 21.71 24.85
N PHE A 30 4.03 22.65 24.55
CA PHE A 30 2.86 22.40 23.71
C PHE A 30 3.24 22.01 22.28
N PHE A 31 4.24 22.65 21.67
CA PHE A 31 4.73 22.29 20.34
C PHE A 31 5.44 20.95 20.31
N VAL A 32 6.24 20.64 21.33
CA VAL A 32 6.86 19.33 21.49
C VAL A 32 5.77 18.27 21.70
N TRP A 33 4.76 18.55 22.52
CA TRP A 33 3.61 17.67 22.69
C TRP A 33 2.87 17.45 21.38
N MET A 34 2.56 18.51 20.62
CA MET A 34 1.95 18.37 19.29
C MET A 34 2.87 17.59 18.34
N MET A 35 4.18 17.81 18.35
CA MET A 35 5.09 17.10 17.42
C MET A 35 5.24 15.61 17.74
N PHE A 36 5.22 15.22 19.03
CA PHE A 36 5.44 13.84 19.46
C PHE A 36 4.14 13.05 19.74
N PHE A 37 3.10 13.70 20.24
CA PHE A 37 1.80 13.09 20.58
C PHE A 37 0.69 13.41 19.58
N ASP A 38 0.77 14.49 18.78
CA ASP A 38 -0.25 14.73 17.75
C ASP A 38 -0.16 13.66 16.67
N GLN A 39 -1.33 13.19 16.26
CA GLN A 39 -1.55 12.00 15.45
C GLN A 39 -1.19 12.20 13.97
N HIS A 40 -0.26 13.12 13.66
CA HIS A 40 0.36 13.25 12.34
C HIS A 40 1.36 12.10 12.12
N ASN A 41 0.87 10.87 12.34
CA ASN A 41 1.55 9.64 12.04
C ASN A 41 1.77 9.58 10.53
N MET A 42 2.92 10.04 10.06
CA MET A 42 3.38 9.79 8.70
C MET A 42 3.36 8.30 8.38
N ILE A 43 3.56 7.46 9.41
CA ILE A 43 3.42 6.00 9.35
C ILE A 43 1.99 5.58 9.01
N MET A 44 0.98 6.23 9.60
CA MET A 44 -0.43 5.95 9.31
C MET A 44 -0.75 6.34 7.88
N GLN A 45 -0.35 7.54 7.44
CA GLN A 45 -0.56 7.99 6.07
C GLN A 45 0.15 7.10 5.04
N TYR A 46 1.36 6.63 5.36
CA TYR A 46 2.08 5.68 4.52
C TYR A 46 1.34 4.34 4.41
N ARG A 47 0.88 3.78 5.54
CA ARG A 47 0.08 2.54 5.55
C ARG A 47 -1.24 2.71 4.78
N LEU A 48 -1.89 3.87 4.93
CA LEU A 48 -3.13 4.18 4.22
C LEU A 48 -2.87 4.19 2.71
N ASN A 49 -1.86 4.95 2.26
CA ASN A 49 -1.48 5.04 0.85
C ASN A 49 -1.10 3.68 0.27
N HIS A 50 -0.33 2.88 1.00
CA HIS A 50 0.03 1.52 0.58
C HIS A 50 -1.22 0.64 0.44
N THR A 51 -2.15 0.71 1.40
CA THR A 51 -3.40 -0.06 1.36
C THR A 51 -4.26 0.38 0.18
N THR A 52 -4.39 1.69 -0.05
CA THR A 52 -5.13 2.23 -1.20
C THR A 52 -4.51 1.82 -2.52
N SER A 53 -3.18 1.85 -2.65
CA SER A 53 -2.48 1.40 -3.85
C SER A 53 -2.72 -0.10 -4.11
N LYS A 54 -2.60 -0.94 -3.07
CA LYS A 54 -2.87 -2.37 -3.14
C LYS A 54 -4.31 -2.66 -3.59
N LEU A 55 -5.29 -1.98 -3.00
CA LEU A 55 -6.71 -2.12 -3.37
C LEU A 55 -6.95 -1.72 -4.83
N LYS A 56 -6.34 -0.62 -5.30
CA LYS A 56 -6.45 -0.20 -6.71
C LYS A 56 -5.86 -1.25 -7.65
N GLN A 57 -4.73 -1.85 -7.30
CA GLN A 57 -4.12 -2.91 -8.09
C GLN A 57 -5.02 -4.16 -8.16
N GLN A 58 -5.59 -4.57 -7.02
CA GLN A 58 -6.55 -5.69 -6.97
C GLN A 58 -7.76 -5.42 -7.86
N ILE A 59 -8.36 -4.24 -7.77
CA ILE A 59 -9.49 -3.85 -8.63
C ILE A 59 -9.12 -3.91 -10.11
N ALA A 60 -7.91 -3.48 -10.48
CA ALA A 60 -7.45 -3.53 -11.88
C ALA A 60 -7.31 -4.98 -12.37
N GLN A 61 -6.76 -5.87 -11.55
CA GLN A 61 -6.63 -7.30 -11.84
C GLN A 61 -8.00 -7.96 -11.98
N ASP A 62 -8.90 -7.73 -11.03
CA ASP A 62 -10.25 -8.31 -11.05
C ASP A 62 -11.05 -7.85 -12.28
N ARG A 63 -10.90 -6.58 -12.69
CA ARG A 63 -11.50 -6.07 -13.93
C ARG A 63 -10.97 -6.77 -15.17
N GLN A 64 -9.69 -7.08 -15.21
CA GLN A 64 -9.10 -7.82 -16.33
C GLN A 64 -9.66 -9.25 -16.36
N LEU A 65 -9.65 -9.95 -15.23
CA LEU A 65 -10.23 -11.30 -15.11
C LEU A 65 -11.72 -11.32 -15.49
N LEU A 66 -12.46 -10.30 -15.06
CA LEU A 66 -13.88 -10.18 -15.42
C LEU A 66 -14.07 -10.01 -16.93
N LYS A 67 -13.22 -9.22 -17.58
CA LYS A 67 -13.27 -9.04 -19.03
C LYS A 67 -12.97 -10.35 -19.76
N GLU A 68 -11.92 -11.06 -19.36
CA GLU A 68 -11.56 -12.36 -19.92
C GLU A 68 -12.69 -13.39 -19.72
N ALA A 69 -13.31 -13.43 -18.54
CA ALA A 69 -14.45 -14.30 -18.26
C ALA A 69 -15.69 -13.92 -19.09
N GLN A 70 -15.92 -12.64 -19.34
CA GLN A 70 -17.02 -12.19 -20.22
C GLN A 70 -16.79 -12.62 -21.67
N ASP A 71 -15.56 -12.51 -22.17
CA ASP A 71 -15.19 -12.95 -23.51
C ASP A 71 -15.34 -14.48 -23.64
N GLU A 72 -14.90 -15.25 -22.62
CA GLU A 72 -15.14 -16.71 -22.57
C GLU A 72 -16.63 -17.05 -22.54
N LEU A 73 -17.43 -16.37 -21.70
CA LEU A 73 -18.87 -16.59 -21.63
C LEU A 73 -19.55 -16.28 -22.96
N TYR A 74 -19.08 -15.26 -23.69
CA TYR A 74 -19.58 -14.95 -25.02
C TYR A 74 -19.29 -16.11 -25.98
N VAL A 75 -18.08 -16.66 -25.98
CA VAL A 75 -17.74 -17.82 -26.82
C VAL A 75 -18.55 -19.06 -26.42
N LEU A 76 -18.69 -19.33 -25.12
CA LEU A 76 -19.47 -20.46 -24.62
C LEU A 76 -20.94 -20.38 -25.07
N LYS A 77 -21.57 -19.19 -25.01
CA LYS A 77 -22.97 -19.01 -25.39
C LYS A 77 -23.20 -19.10 -26.90
N ASN A 78 -22.32 -18.50 -27.69
CA ASN A 78 -22.48 -18.44 -29.15
C ASN A 78 -21.88 -19.64 -29.88
N SER A 79 -20.93 -20.36 -29.26
CA SER A 79 -20.20 -21.47 -29.87
C SER A 79 -19.76 -22.50 -28.81
N PRO A 80 -20.72 -23.20 -28.18
CA PRO A 80 -20.44 -24.14 -27.09
C PRO A 80 -19.55 -25.30 -27.52
N GLU A 81 -19.69 -25.80 -28.76
CA GLU A 81 -18.84 -26.87 -29.29
C GLU A 81 -17.38 -26.42 -29.41
N LYS A 82 -17.14 -25.22 -29.94
CA LYS A 82 -15.80 -24.63 -30.04
C LYS A 82 -15.17 -24.50 -28.66
N TYR A 83 -15.93 -23.96 -27.70
CA TYR A 83 -15.46 -23.81 -26.31
C TYR A 83 -15.10 -25.16 -25.69
N ALA A 84 -15.94 -26.19 -25.86
CA ALA A 84 -15.68 -27.54 -25.36
C ALA A 84 -14.43 -28.19 -26.00
N ARG A 85 -14.24 -28.01 -27.31
CA ARG A 85 -13.08 -28.52 -28.05
C ARG A 85 -11.78 -27.80 -27.64
N GLU A 86 -11.79 -26.48 -27.50
CA GLU A 86 -10.58 -25.71 -27.18
C GLU A 86 -10.19 -25.77 -25.69
N ARG A 87 -11.17 -25.67 -24.78
CA ARG A 87 -10.90 -25.63 -23.34
C ARG A 87 -10.80 -26.99 -22.68
N TYR A 88 -11.56 -27.97 -23.17
CA TYR A 88 -11.66 -29.29 -22.57
C TYR A 88 -11.20 -30.41 -23.49
N LEU A 89 -10.71 -30.10 -24.70
CA LEU A 89 -10.27 -31.07 -25.70
C LEU A 89 -11.32 -32.15 -25.99
N MET A 90 -12.61 -31.78 -25.84
CA MET A 90 -13.72 -32.68 -26.15
C MET A 90 -13.71 -33.02 -27.63
N HIS A 91 -13.92 -34.29 -27.94
CA HIS A 91 -13.93 -34.82 -29.30
C HIS A 91 -14.99 -35.92 -29.40
N LYS A 92 -15.42 -36.23 -30.62
CA LYS A 92 -16.34 -37.35 -30.85
C LYS A 92 -15.56 -38.68 -30.73
N PRO A 93 -16.24 -39.81 -30.46
CA PRO A 93 -15.57 -41.11 -30.31
C PRO A 93 -14.80 -41.58 -31.55
N ASP A 94 -15.16 -41.07 -32.72
CA ASP A 94 -14.56 -41.34 -34.03
C ASP A 94 -13.48 -40.31 -34.44
N GLU A 95 -13.16 -39.32 -33.59
CA GLU A 95 -12.14 -38.30 -33.85
C GLU A 95 -10.86 -38.56 -33.03
N VAL A 96 -9.69 -38.29 -33.62
CA VAL A 96 -8.37 -38.40 -32.96
C VAL A 96 -7.82 -36.99 -32.72
N VAL A 97 -7.49 -36.66 -31.46
CA VAL A 97 -6.93 -35.36 -31.06
C VAL A 97 -5.41 -35.43 -30.98
N PHE A 98 -4.71 -34.53 -31.68
CA PHE A 98 -3.25 -34.39 -31.63
C PHE A 98 -2.85 -33.07 -30.96
N VAL A 99 -2.06 -33.13 -29.89
CA VAL A 99 -1.49 -31.94 -29.22
C VAL A 99 -0.03 -31.83 -29.62
N VAL A 100 0.32 -30.79 -30.38
CA VAL A 100 1.71 -30.54 -30.82
C VAL A 100 2.39 -29.62 -29.80
N VAL A 101 3.29 -30.18 -29.01
CA VAL A 101 4.18 -29.41 -28.13
C VAL A 101 5.41 -29.02 -28.94
N ARG A 102 5.70 -27.73 -29.07
CA ARG A 102 7.01 -27.28 -29.58
C ARG A 102 7.98 -27.30 -28.41
N GLU A 103 9.07 -28.05 -28.55
CA GLU A 103 10.22 -27.99 -27.65
C GLU A 103 10.96 -26.64 -27.77
#